data_AF-A0A9E2RLR5-F1
#
_entry.id   AF-A0A9E2RLR5-F1
#
_cell.length_a   1.000
_cell.length_b   1.000
_cell.length_c   1.000
_cell.angle_alpha   90.00
_cell.angle_beta   90.00
_cell.angle_gamma   90.00
#
_symmetry.space_group_name_H-M   'P 1'
#
loop_
_entity.id
_entity.type
_entity.pdbx_description
1 polymer ?
#
loop_
_entity_poly.entity_id
_entity_poly.type
_entity_poly.pdbx_seq_one_letter_code
_entity_poly.pdbx_strand_id
1 'polypeptide(L)'
;RLDPVEAYHTFSEFINRESKRNRRVVLIVDEAQSLGTELLEELRLLSNLNDGKALKLQIILSGQPDLHTLLQRIDMTQFAQRIVVDHHLEPFTEDETIKYINHRLQKAGANQTLFTNQACSLVHRLSKGIPRLINQICDISLTYGFAEQTAFITSKLVAQAALDRSRGGILPLGGINELSALAASADDPDEMPVPVPPSQVNVPSFQGDVPATEPRVNPSAGSPDALYRQGVALRKEGRFKEAIEAFDRASHAPAYSFKASAQTGLCYTEMDEHHAAIKAFRTALIEQSAPRNEVIKVQYFLARTLESVGEVEEAATLYQRIVRISPTFKDTAARIKRLTVPPKPLKNRKRSVGTNGSWFNHVLESLHQLIGSRR
;
A
#
# COMPACT_ATOMS: atom_id res chain seq x y z
N ARG A 1 29.35 -5.93 -18.50
CA ARG A 1 28.57 -7.14 -18.13
C ARG A 1 29.58 -8.12 -17.57
N LEU A 2 29.49 -8.44 -16.29
CA LEU A 2 30.36 -9.43 -15.67
C LEU A 2 29.88 -10.83 -16.09
N ASP A 3 30.82 -11.74 -16.31
CA ASP A 3 30.53 -13.16 -16.48
C ASP A 3 29.93 -13.70 -15.17
N PRO A 4 28.83 -14.47 -15.18
CA PRO A 4 28.27 -15.13 -13.99
C PRO A 4 29.30 -15.82 -13.06
N VAL A 5 30.41 -16.33 -13.62
CA VAL A 5 31.49 -16.92 -12.83
C VAL A 5 32.28 -15.87 -12.05
N GLU A 6 32.68 -14.77 -12.70
CA GLU A 6 33.44 -13.66 -12.12
C GLU A 6 32.65 -12.93 -11.02
N ALA A 7 31.37 -12.79 -11.30
CA ALA A 7 30.30 -12.31 -10.46
C ALA A 7 30.16 -13.15 -9.15
N TYR A 8 30.22 -14.48 -9.24
CA TYR A 8 30.21 -15.39 -8.09
C TYR A 8 31.48 -15.25 -7.26
N HIS A 9 32.65 -15.18 -7.91
CA HIS A 9 33.93 -14.98 -7.24
C HIS A 9 33.95 -13.67 -6.44
N THR A 10 33.49 -12.58 -7.04
CA THR A 10 33.41 -11.26 -6.39
C THR A 10 32.52 -11.30 -5.14
N PHE A 11 31.37 -11.98 -5.22
CA PHE A 11 30.47 -12.12 -4.09
C PHE A 11 31.08 -13.00 -2.99
N SER A 12 31.73 -14.11 -3.35
CA SER A 12 32.44 -14.98 -2.40
C SER A 12 33.55 -14.23 -1.66
N GLU A 13 34.33 -13.40 -2.37
CA GLU A 13 35.34 -12.54 -1.76
C GLU A 13 34.74 -11.52 -0.79
N PHE A 14 33.59 -10.92 -1.15
CA PHE A 14 32.86 -10.01 -0.28
C PHE A 14 32.44 -10.70 1.03
N ILE A 15 31.79 -11.87 0.93
CA ILE A 15 31.36 -12.66 2.09
C ILE A 15 32.56 -13.01 2.99
N ASN A 16 33.66 -13.45 2.39
CA ASN A 16 34.88 -13.77 3.13
C ASN A 16 35.50 -12.55 3.81
N ARG A 17 35.46 -11.37 3.18
CA ARG A 17 35.96 -10.12 3.77
C ARG A 17 35.13 -9.67 4.97
N GLU A 18 33.80 -9.71 4.87
CA GLU A 18 32.92 -9.35 5.99
C GLU A 18 33.01 -10.39 7.13
N SER A 19 33.17 -11.68 6.79
CA SER A 19 33.43 -12.73 7.77
C SER A 19 34.74 -12.51 8.54
N LYS A 20 35.84 -12.11 7.86
CA LYS A 20 37.11 -11.72 8.51
C LYS A 20 36.94 -10.52 9.46
N ARG A 21 35.94 -9.67 9.23
CA ARG A 21 35.57 -8.54 10.10
C ARG A 21 34.58 -8.92 11.20
N ASN A 22 34.33 -10.23 11.39
CA ASN A 22 33.37 -10.78 12.33
C ASN A 22 31.93 -10.28 12.13
N ARG A 23 31.57 -9.95 10.88
CA ARG A 23 30.22 -9.53 10.49
C ARG A 23 29.50 -10.65 9.76
N ARG A 24 28.21 -10.78 10.02
CA ARG A 24 27.32 -11.73 9.35
C ARG A 24 26.62 -11.03 8.19
N VAL A 25 26.57 -11.69 7.04
CA VAL A 25 25.83 -11.19 5.88
C VAL A 25 24.47 -11.88 5.83
N VAL A 26 23.41 -11.08 5.73
CA VAL A 26 22.04 -11.55 5.59
C VAL A 26 21.52 -11.14 4.22
N LEU A 27 21.08 -12.12 3.43
CA LEU A 27 20.41 -11.92 2.15
C LEU A 27 18.91 -12.18 2.34
N ILE A 28 18.10 -11.14 2.18
CA ILE A 28 16.64 -11.24 2.25
C ILE A 28 16.10 -11.17 0.83
N VAL A 29 15.35 -12.19 0.43
CA VAL A 29 14.62 -12.24 -0.84
C VAL A 29 13.14 -12.19 -0.52
N ASP A 30 12.48 -11.10 -0.90
CA ASP A 30 11.03 -10.99 -0.82
C ASP A 30 10.37 -11.44 -2.13
N GLU A 31 9.11 -11.87 -2.06
CA GLU A 31 8.36 -12.44 -3.19
C GLU A 31 9.12 -13.59 -3.90
N ALA A 32 9.78 -14.46 -3.13
CA ALA A 32 10.69 -15.49 -3.64
C ALA A 32 10.03 -16.52 -4.58
N GLN A 33 8.69 -16.64 -4.58
CA GLN A 33 7.96 -17.45 -5.56
C GLN A 33 8.17 -16.98 -7.01
N SER A 34 8.60 -15.73 -7.20
CA SER A 34 8.87 -15.15 -8.52
C SER A 34 10.24 -15.52 -9.11
N LEU A 35 11.15 -16.09 -8.31
CA LEU A 35 12.50 -16.44 -8.75
C LEU A 35 12.54 -17.62 -9.74
N GLY A 36 11.53 -18.50 -9.71
CA GLY A 36 11.55 -19.74 -10.50
C GLY A 36 12.60 -20.75 -10.01
N THR A 37 12.59 -21.95 -10.58
CA THR A 37 13.39 -23.09 -10.10
C THR A 37 14.89 -22.92 -10.36
N GLU A 38 15.28 -22.36 -11.51
CA GLU A 38 16.69 -22.16 -11.89
C GLU A 38 17.43 -21.23 -10.91
N LEU A 39 16.81 -20.11 -10.51
CA LEU A 39 17.44 -19.15 -9.59
C LEU A 39 17.46 -19.66 -8.14
N LEU A 40 16.48 -20.45 -7.72
CA LEU A 40 16.53 -21.12 -6.42
C LEU A 40 17.70 -22.10 -6.35
N GLU A 41 17.98 -22.83 -7.43
CA GLU A 41 19.17 -23.69 -7.49
C GLU A 41 20.47 -22.89 -7.41
N GLU A 42 20.56 -21.71 -8.04
CA GLU A 42 21.72 -20.82 -7.86
C GLU A 42 21.88 -20.35 -6.41
N LEU A 43 20.78 -20.02 -5.72
CA LEU A 43 20.80 -19.68 -4.29
C LEU A 43 21.27 -20.87 -3.43
N ARG A 44 20.95 -22.11 -3.84
CA ARG A 44 21.47 -23.33 -3.21
C ARG A 44 22.99 -23.38 -3.27
N LEU A 45 23.55 -23.08 -4.44
CA LEU A 45 25.00 -23.10 -4.66
C LEU A 45 25.70 -22.04 -3.81
N LEU A 46 25.11 -20.85 -3.66
CA LEU A 46 25.63 -19.79 -2.80
C LEU A 46 25.63 -20.19 -1.32
N SER A 47 24.66 -20.97 -0.86
CA SER A 47 24.62 -21.49 0.52
C SER A 47 25.81 -22.41 0.85
N ASN A 48 26.44 -23.04 -0.16
CA ASN A 48 27.64 -23.87 0.03
C ASN A 48 28.89 -23.07 0.42
N LEU A 49 28.87 -21.73 0.32
CA LEU A 49 29.97 -20.86 0.79
C LEU A 49 30.15 -20.87 2.32
N ASN A 50 29.26 -21.52 3.04
CA ASN A 50 29.36 -21.74 4.47
C ASN A 50 30.35 -22.89 4.77
N ASP A 51 31.60 -22.54 5.12
CA ASP A 51 32.68 -23.48 5.44
C ASP A 51 32.51 -24.17 6.81
N GLY A 52 31.38 -24.82 7.09
CA GLY A 52 31.11 -25.76 8.20
C GLY A 52 31.28 -25.28 9.66
N LYS A 53 32.09 -24.25 9.92
CA LYS A 53 32.51 -23.73 11.23
C LYS A 53 31.87 -22.38 11.54
N ALA A 54 31.45 -21.63 10.51
CA ALA A 54 30.77 -20.35 10.66
C ALA A 54 29.77 -20.15 9.52
N LEU A 55 28.53 -19.77 9.86
CA LEU A 55 27.54 -19.30 8.90
C LEU A 55 27.96 -17.91 8.41
N LYS A 56 28.58 -17.85 7.24
CA LYS A 56 29.07 -16.60 6.63
C LYS A 56 27.94 -15.87 5.90
N LEU A 57 26.99 -16.62 5.37
CA LEU A 57 25.80 -16.13 4.67
C LEU A 57 24.54 -16.76 5.26
N GLN A 58 23.61 -15.90 5.70
CA GLN A 58 22.25 -16.28 6.07
C GLN A 58 21.28 -15.82 4.97
N ILE A 59 20.46 -16.73 4.47
CA ILE A 59 19.46 -16.44 3.43
C ILE A 59 18.08 -16.52 4.08
N ILE A 60 17.26 -15.50 3.88
CA ILE A 60 15.86 -15.44 4.30
C ILE A 60 15.02 -15.33 3.03
N LEU A 61 14.15 -16.30 2.80
CA LEU A 61 13.17 -16.27 1.72
C LEU A 61 11.81 -15.93 2.31
N SER A 62 11.18 -14.88 1.78
CA SER A 62 9.82 -14.45 2.09
C SER A 62 9.01 -14.48 0.81
N GLY A 63 7.74 -14.87 0.90
CA GLY A 63 6.88 -14.95 -0.26
C GLY A 63 5.47 -15.44 0.06
N GLN A 64 4.69 -15.61 -1.00
CA GLN A 64 3.31 -16.11 -0.93
C GLN A 64 3.27 -17.63 -0.64
N PRO A 65 2.11 -18.19 -0.24
CA PRO A 65 1.96 -19.64 0.02
C PRO A 65 2.42 -20.53 -1.16
N ASP A 66 2.36 -20.01 -2.39
CA ASP A 66 2.86 -20.68 -3.59
C ASP A 66 4.35 -21.03 -3.52
N LEU A 67 5.15 -20.27 -2.77
CA LEU A 67 6.56 -20.59 -2.52
C LEU A 67 6.71 -21.92 -1.79
N HIS A 68 5.89 -22.16 -0.76
CA HIS A 68 5.92 -23.42 -0.03
C HIS A 68 5.54 -24.59 -0.95
N THR A 69 4.50 -24.43 -1.77
CA THR A 69 4.11 -25.42 -2.79
C THR A 69 5.22 -25.67 -3.81
N LEU A 70 5.95 -24.64 -4.22
CA LEU A 70 7.10 -24.75 -5.13
C LEU A 70 8.22 -25.57 -4.49
N LEU A 71 8.56 -25.27 -3.23
CA LEU A 71 9.63 -25.93 -2.48
C LEU A 71 9.33 -27.41 -2.17
N GLN A 72 8.06 -27.80 -2.12
CA GLN A 72 7.63 -29.19 -1.94
C GLN A 72 7.72 -30.05 -3.22
N ARG A 73 8.04 -29.46 -4.37
CA ARG A 73 8.15 -30.23 -5.62
C ARG A 73 9.39 -31.13 -5.60
N ILE A 74 9.30 -32.25 -6.32
CA ILE A 74 10.35 -33.28 -6.38
C ILE A 74 11.67 -32.69 -6.89
N ASP A 75 11.63 -31.80 -7.87
CA ASP A 75 12.80 -31.12 -8.44
C ASP A 75 13.48 -30.14 -7.47
N MET A 76 12.79 -29.70 -6.40
CA MET A 76 13.29 -28.76 -5.39
C MET A 76 13.75 -29.43 -4.09
N THR A 77 13.70 -30.77 -4.01
CA THR A 77 14.06 -31.52 -2.80
C THR A 77 15.46 -31.19 -2.28
N GLN A 78 16.44 -30.99 -3.16
CA GLN A 78 17.82 -30.66 -2.78
C GLN A 78 17.95 -29.26 -2.18
N PHE A 79 17.14 -28.31 -2.65
CA PHE A 79 17.05 -26.97 -2.07
C PHE A 79 16.35 -27.02 -0.72
N ALA A 80 15.20 -27.70 -0.64
CA ALA A 80 14.40 -27.81 0.58
C ALA A 80 15.19 -28.42 1.75
N GLN A 81 16.07 -29.38 1.50
CA GLN A 81 16.98 -29.96 2.51
C GLN A 81 17.95 -28.93 3.15
N ARG A 82 18.16 -27.77 2.53
CA ARG A 82 19.00 -26.69 3.05
C ARG A 82 18.22 -25.66 3.85
N ILE A 83 16.89 -25.75 3.88
CA ILE A 83 16.04 -24.89 4.68
C ILE A 83 16.07 -25.41 6.11
N VAL A 84 16.66 -24.63 7.01
CA VAL A 84 16.81 -24.99 8.44
C VAL A 84 15.55 -24.61 9.23
N VAL A 85 14.91 -23.52 8.83
CA VAL A 85 13.71 -22.99 9.49
C VAL A 85 12.72 -22.60 8.39
N ASP A 86 11.53 -23.18 8.46
CA ASP A 86 10.37 -22.72 7.73
C ASP A 86 9.31 -22.24 8.74
N HIS A 87 8.56 -21.21 8.36
CA HIS A 87 7.46 -20.73 9.17
C HIS A 87 6.37 -20.15 8.27
N HIS A 88 5.14 -20.59 8.48
CA HIS A 88 3.97 -20.03 7.84
C HIS A 88 3.31 -19.03 8.80
N LEU A 89 3.09 -17.80 8.34
CA LEU A 89 2.37 -16.80 9.12
C LEU A 89 0.87 -17.08 9.02
N GLU A 90 0.29 -17.52 10.13
CA GLU A 90 -1.16 -17.72 10.25
C GLU A 90 -1.91 -16.38 10.33
N PRO A 91 -3.18 -16.33 9.88
CA PRO A 91 -4.05 -15.20 10.15
C PRO A 91 -4.20 -14.97 11.66
N PHE A 92 -4.44 -13.72 12.05
CA PHE A 92 -4.62 -13.38 13.46
C PHE A 92 -5.87 -14.06 14.05
N THR A 93 -5.77 -14.47 15.30
CA THR A 93 -6.93 -14.81 16.14
C THR A 93 -7.80 -13.58 16.41
N GLU A 94 -8.98 -13.78 16.99
CA GLU A 94 -9.89 -12.69 17.35
C GLU A 94 -9.22 -11.69 18.34
N ASP A 95 -8.59 -12.21 19.39
CA ASP A 95 -7.87 -11.40 20.38
C ASP A 95 -6.70 -10.63 19.77
N GLU A 96 -5.94 -11.27 18.87
CA GLU A 96 -4.84 -10.62 18.16
C GLU A 96 -5.35 -9.56 17.19
N THR A 97 -6.51 -9.78 16.56
CA THR A 97 -7.16 -8.80 15.69
C THR A 97 -7.52 -7.53 16.47
N ILE A 98 -8.11 -7.67 17.66
CA ILE A 98 -8.41 -6.53 18.55
C ILE A 98 -7.13 -5.78 18.93
N LYS A 99 -6.09 -6.51 19.36
CA LYS A 99 -4.79 -5.92 19.72
C LYS A 99 -4.14 -5.21 18.52
N TYR A 100 -4.22 -5.81 17.34
CA TYR A 100 -3.68 -5.26 16.11
C TYR A 100 -4.38 -3.96 15.71
N ILE A 101 -5.71 -3.91 15.77
CA ILE A 101 -6.49 -2.69 15.51
C ILE A 101 -6.08 -1.58 16.48
N ASN A 102 -6.07 -1.88 17.79
CA ASN A 102 -5.70 -0.91 18.82
C ASN A 102 -4.27 -0.40 18.66
N HIS A 103 -3.31 -1.29 18.38
CA HIS A 103 -1.92 -0.91 18.14
C HIS A 103 -1.79 0.06 16.95
N ARG A 104 -2.50 -0.23 15.85
CA ARG A 104 -2.51 0.61 14.65
C ARG A 104 -3.12 1.99 14.91
N LEU A 105 -4.21 2.06 15.69
CA LEU A 105 -4.83 3.31 16.09
C LEU A 105 -3.91 4.15 16.98
N GLN A 106 -3.24 3.54 17.95
CA GLN A 106 -2.25 4.22 18.79
C GLN A 106 -1.09 4.80 17.97
N LYS A 107 -0.58 4.03 16.99
CA LYS A 107 0.46 4.51 16.07
C LYS A 107 -0.01 5.69 15.20
N ALA A 108 -1.31 5.80 14.94
CA ALA A 108 -1.91 6.93 14.24
C ALA A 108 -2.20 8.14 15.17
N GLY A 109 -1.95 8.02 16.48
CA GLY A 109 -2.15 9.08 17.46
C GLY A 109 -3.49 9.04 18.19
N ALA A 110 -4.24 7.93 18.10
CA ALA A 110 -5.46 7.77 18.88
C ALA A 110 -5.15 7.45 20.35
N ASN A 111 -5.70 8.25 21.26
CA ASN A 111 -5.54 8.06 22.71
C ASN A 111 -6.72 7.32 23.36
N GLN A 112 -7.74 6.99 22.57
CA GLN A 112 -8.95 6.30 23.02
C GLN A 112 -9.32 5.19 22.03
N THR A 113 -10.06 4.18 22.51
CA THR A 113 -10.59 3.11 21.67
C THR A 113 -11.69 3.67 20.77
N LEU A 114 -11.47 3.62 19.45
CA LEU A 114 -12.45 4.10 18.46
C LEU A 114 -13.41 3.00 17.99
N PHE A 115 -13.07 1.72 18.19
CA PHE A 115 -13.92 0.58 17.81
C PHE A 115 -14.48 -0.09 19.06
N THR A 116 -15.74 -0.50 19.01
CA THR A 116 -16.34 -1.35 20.06
C THR A 116 -15.80 -2.77 19.97
N ASN A 117 -15.89 -3.54 21.07
CA ASN A 117 -15.48 -4.94 21.06
C ASN A 117 -16.28 -5.76 20.03
N GLN A 118 -17.59 -5.52 19.95
CA GLN A 118 -18.47 -6.16 18.97
C GLN A 118 -18.09 -5.78 17.52
N ALA A 119 -17.70 -4.53 17.27
CA ALA A 119 -17.17 -4.11 15.98
C ALA A 119 -15.88 -4.84 15.62
N CYS A 120 -14.94 -4.98 16.56
CA CYS A 120 -13.70 -5.71 16.34
C CYS A 120 -13.94 -7.21 16.08
N SER A 121 -14.85 -7.85 16.82
CA SER A 121 -15.26 -9.24 16.57
C SER A 121 -15.85 -9.42 15.17
N LEU A 122 -16.68 -8.46 14.72
CA LEU A 122 -17.22 -8.47 13.37
C LEU A 122 -16.11 -8.28 12.31
N VAL A 123 -15.18 -7.34 12.52
CA VAL A 123 -14.02 -7.16 11.63
C VAL A 123 -13.20 -8.46 11.53
N HIS A 124 -12.95 -9.15 12.64
CA HIS A 124 -12.25 -10.43 12.64
C HIS A 124 -12.99 -11.48 11.80
N ARG A 125 -14.29 -11.65 12.01
CA ARG A 125 -15.11 -12.60 11.26
C ARG A 125 -15.10 -12.35 9.76
N LEU A 126 -15.21 -11.08 9.36
CA LEU A 126 -15.23 -10.67 7.94
C LEU A 126 -13.88 -10.82 7.24
N SER A 127 -12.80 -10.51 7.97
CA SER A 127 -11.41 -10.58 7.47
C SER A 127 -10.77 -11.95 7.63
N LYS A 128 -11.35 -12.84 8.44
CA LYS A 128 -10.77 -14.11 8.90
C LYS A 128 -9.36 -13.94 9.50
N GLY A 129 -9.11 -12.80 10.16
CA GLY A 129 -7.79 -12.50 10.76
C GLY A 129 -6.72 -12.01 9.78
N ILE A 130 -7.03 -11.85 8.49
CA ILE A 130 -6.04 -11.43 7.49
C ILE A 130 -5.73 -9.93 7.65
N PRO A 131 -4.49 -9.52 7.97
CA PRO A 131 -4.16 -8.12 8.31
C PRO A 131 -4.54 -7.11 7.22
N ARG A 132 -4.37 -7.48 5.95
CA ARG A 132 -4.73 -6.64 4.81
C ARG A 132 -6.23 -6.38 4.73
N LEU A 133 -7.04 -7.41 4.98
CA LEU A 133 -8.50 -7.28 4.99
C LEU A 133 -8.97 -6.51 6.22
N ILE A 134 -8.38 -6.76 7.40
CA ILE A 134 -8.62 -5.98 8.62
C ILE A 134 -8.44 -4.48 8.34
N ASN A 135 -7.28 -4.09 7.81
CA ASN A 135 -6.99 -2.70 7.48
C ASN A 135 -8.02 -2.11 6.52
N GLN A 136 -8.37 -2.84 5.45
CA GLN A 136 -9.34 -2.37 4.47
C GLN A 136 -10.72 -2.15 5.08
N ILE A 137 -11.21 -3.08 5.90
CA ILE A 137 -12.52 -2.96 6.56
C ILE A 137 -12.49 -1.79 7.56
N CYS A 138 -11.45 -1.68 8.38
CA CYS A 138 -11.29 -0.58 9.34
C CYS A 138 -11.22 0.79 8.65
N ASP A 139 -10.45 0.92 7.56
CA ASP A 139 -10.32 2.17 6.82
C ASP A 139 -11.68 2.66 6.27
N ILE A 140 -12.49 1.74 5.74
CA ILE A 140 -13.85 2.07 5.27
C ILE A 140 -14.74 2.42 6.45
N SER A 141 -14.70 1.62 7.52
CA SER A 141 -15.53 1.84 8.71
C SER A 141 -15.25 3.20 9.35
N LEU A 142 -13.97 3.61 9.43
CA LEU A 142 -13.57 4.94 9.88
C LEU A 142 -14.03 6.04 8.93
N THR A 143 -14.03 5.79 7.61
CA THR A 143 -14.56 6.73 6.62
C THR A 143 -16.07 6.94 6.80
N TYR A 144 -16.80 5.87 7.10
CA TYR A 144 -18.23 5.92 7.40
C TYR A 144 -18.52 6.63 8.73
N GLY A 145 -17.82 6.27 9.82
CA GLY A 145 -17.97 6.96 11.10
C GLY A 145 -17.62 8.44 11.02
N PHE A 146 -16.62 8.81 10.20
CA PHE A 146 -16.32 10.21 9.92
C PHE A 146 -17.47 10.92 9.17
N ALA A 147 -18.11 10.25 8.20
CA ALA A 147 -19.23 10.81 7.46
C ALA A 147 -20.48 11.01 8.35
N GLU A 148 -20.72 10.10 9.30
CA GLU A 148 -21.83 10.16 10.26
C GLU A 148 -21.50 10.96 11.53
N GLN A 149 -20.28 11.48 11.65
CA GLN A 149 -19.78 12.22 12.82
C GLN A 149 -19.89 11.42 14.14
N THR A 150 -19.73 10.11 14.09
CA THR A 150 -19.77 9.25 15.28
C THR A 150 -18.41 9.21 15.98
N ALA A 151 -18.42 9.22 17.32
CA ALA A 151 -17.20 9.12 18.12
C ALA A 151 -16.66 7.68 18.20
N PHE A 152 -17.51 6.68 17.96
CA PHE A 152 -17.19 5.27 18.03
C PHE A 152 -17.74 4.52 16.81
N ILE A 153 -16.99 3.52 16.36
CA ILE A 153 -17.36 2.60 15.30
C ILE A 153 -18.03 1.38 15.94
N THR A 154 -19.33 1.25 15.72
CA THR A 154 -20.17 0.13 16.17
C THR A 154 -20.18 -1.01 15.14
N SER A 155 -20.64 -2.19 15.56
CA SER A 155 -20.78 -3.36 14.68
C SER A 155 -21.69 -3.07 13.47
N LYS A 156 -22.75 -2.28 13.65
CA LYS A 156 -23.64 -1.84 12.56
C LYS A 156 -22.91 -1.01 11.51
N LEU A 157 -22.10 -0.03 11.92
CA LEU A 157 -21.32 0.80 11.00
C LEU A 157 -20.33 -0.03 10.18
N VAL A 158 -19.67 -0.99 10.84
CA VAL A 158 -18.78 -1.96 10.16
C VAL A 158 -19.58 -2.80 9.16
N ALA A 159 -20.77 -3.27 9.52
CA ALA A 159 -21.62 -4.07 8.63
C ALA A 159 -22.06 -3.28 7.38
N GLN A 160 -22.48 -2.02 7.56
CA GLN A 160 -22.86 -1.12 6.47
C GLN A 160 -21.67 -0.82 5.55
N ALA A 161 -20.52 -0.46 6.12
CA ALA A 161 -19.28 -0.21 5.39
C ALA A 161 -18.83 -1.43 4.57
N ALA A 162 -18.91 -2.63 5.15
CA ALA A 162 -18.57 -3.89 4.50
C ALA A 162 -19.53 -4.23 3.36
N LEU A 163 -20.84 -4.02 3.56
CA LEU A 163 -21.89 -4.34 2.59
C LEU A 163 -21.84 -3.42 1.36
N ASP A 164 -21.65 -2.12 1.56
CA ASP A 164 -21.49 -1.16 0.45
C ASP A 164 -20.27 -1.49 -0.42
N ARG A 165 -19.14 -1.84 0.21
CA ARG A 165 -17.94 -2.25 -0.52
C ARG A 165 -18.11 -3.61 -1.21
N SER A 166 -18.87 -4.54 -0.64
CA SER A 166 -19.19 -5.81 -1.30
C SER A 166 -20.02 -5.60 -2.57
N ARG A 167 -20.93 -4.60 -2.58
CA ARG A 167 -21.69 -4.21 -3.79
C ARG A 167 -20.80 -3.59 -4.87
N GLY A 168 -19.71 -2.92 -4.48
CA GLY A 168 -18.67 -2.39 -5.37
C GLY A 168 -17.65 -3.42 -5.88
N GLY A 169 -17.74 -4.69 -5.46
CA GLY A 169 -17.25 -5.85 -6.22
C GLY A 169 -15.73 -6.03 -6.34
N ILE A 170 -14.96 -6.00 -5.25
CA ILE A 170 -13.54 -6.49 -5.28
C ILE A 170 -13.13 -7.24 -3.99
N LEU A 171 -13.73 -6.97 -2.82
CA LEU A 171 -13.30 -7.61 -1.58
C LEU A 171 -13.91 -9.00 -1.39
N PRO A 172 -13.10 -10.06 -1.17
CA PRO A 172 -13.60 -11.38 -0.80
C PRO A 172 -13.94 -11.40 0.69
N LEU A 173 -15.07 -10.80 1.07
CA LEU A 173 -15.55 -10.81 2.46
C LEU A 173 -16.28 -12.13 2.75
N GLY A 174 -16.04 -12.72 3.93
CA GLY A 174 -16.84 -13.84 4.43
C GLY A 174 -18.22 -13.38 4.92
N GLY A 175 -19.24 -14.25 4.88
CA GLY A 175 -20.50 -14.03 5.61
C GLY A 175 -21.43 -12.93 5.06
N ILE A 176 -21.46 -12.71 3.74
CA ILE A 176 -22.25 -11.64 3.10
C ILE A 176 -23.75 -11.67 3.45
N ASN A 177 -24.33 -12.86 3.66
CA ASN A 177 -25.75 -13.01 4.00
C ASN A 177 -26.08 -12.58 5.45
N GLU A 178 -25.14 -12.70 6.40
CA GLU A 178 -25.32 -12.25 7.79
C GLU A 178 -25.16 -10.73 7.93
N LEU A 179 -24.34 -10.11 7.08
CA LEU A 179 -24.15 -8.65 7.02
C LEU A 179 -25.45 -7.90 6.75
N SER A 180 -26.34 -8.44 5.91
CA SER A 180 -27.62 -7.79 5.60
C SER A 180 -28.58 -7.79 6.79
N ALA A 181 -28.49 -8.78 7.68
CA ALA A 181 -29.33 -8.86 8.88
C ALA A 181 -28.80 -7.92 9.97
N LEU A 182 -27.49 -7.87 10.18
CA LEU A 182 -26.82 -6.97 11.13
C LEU A 182 -26.83 -5.50 10.69
N ALA A 183 -26.79 -5.22 9.38
CA ALA A 183 -26.93 -3.85 8.87
C ALA A 183 -28.37 -3.33 8.95
N ALA A 184 -29.35 -4.23 9.09
CA ALA A 184 -30.78 -3.92 9.19
C ALA A 184 -31.30 -3.89 10.63
N SER A 185 -30.50 -4.31 11.63
CA SER A 185 -30.89 -4.21 13.04
C SER A 185 -30.78 -2.78 13.56
N ALA A 186 -31.66 -2.43 14.52
CA ALA A 186 -31.56 -1.18 15.26
C ALA A 186 -30.24 -1.10 16.04
N ASP A 187 -29.76 0.12 16.32
CA ASP A 187 -28.60 0.30 17.21
C ASP A 187 -28.93 -0.35 18.56
N ASP A 188 -28.08 -1.25 19.03
CA ASP A 188 -28.22 -1.82 20.36
C ASP A 188 -27.74 -0.76 21.37
N PRO A 189 -28.63 -0.18 22.22
CA PRO A 189 -28.23 0.84 23.18
C PRO A 189 -27.21 0.34 24.23
N ASP A 190 -27.02 -0.99 24.36
CA ASP A 190 -26.00 -1.62 25.19
C ASP A 190 -24.60 -1.70 24.55
N GLU A 191 -24.42 -1.25 23.29
CA GLU A 191 -23.13 -1.24 22.59
C GLU A 191 -22.27 0.00 22.91
N MET A 192 -22.73 0.89 23.80
CA MET A 192 -21.91 1.98 24.31
C MET A 192 -20.79 1.43 25.22
N PRO A 193 -19.52 1.85 25.06
CA PRO A 193 -18.47 1.38 25.95
C PRO A 193 -18.74 1.90 27.37
N VAL A 194 -18.85 0.96 28.31
CA VAL A 194 -18.66 1.24 29.73
C VAL A 194 -17.32 1.97 29.86
N PRO A 195 -17.21 3.10 30.60
CA PRO A 195 -15.95 3.78 30.79
C PRO A 195 -14.96 2.79 31.41
N VAL A 196 -13.95 2.37 30.67
CA VAL A 196 -12.86 1.58 31.24
C VAL A 196 -12.16 2.53 32.22
N PRO A 197 -12.12 2.25 33.53
CA PRO A 197 -11.38 3.08 34.44
C PRO A 197 -9.91 3.08 34.00
N PRO A 198 -9.20 4.22 34.09
CA PRO A 198 -7.82 4.30 33.66
C PRO A 198 -7.02 3.28 34.47
N SER A 199 -6.61 2.19 33.79
CA SER A 199 -5.65 1.25 34.35
C SER A 199 -4.35 2.03 34.52
N GLN A 200 -3.99 2.26 35.77
CA GLN A 200 -2.74 2.86 36.19
C GLN A 200 -1.58 1.97 35.72
N VAL A 201 -1.15 2.13 34.47
CA VAL A 201 0.19 1.75 34.07
C VAL A 201 1.06 2.95 34.42
N ASN A 202 1.74 2.82 35.56
CA ASN A 202 2.71 3.78 36.05
C ASN A 202 3.89 3.80 35.08
N VAL A 203 3.88 4.72 34.11
CA VAL A 203 5.03 5.02 33.25
C VAL A 203 5.67 6.30 33.80
N PRO A 204 7.00 6.33 34.08
CA PRO A 204 7.63 7.49 34.68
C PRO A 204 7.46 8.73 33.82
N SER A 205 6.96 9.78 34.45
CA SER A 205 6.78 11.12 33.91
C SER A 205 8.10 11.71 33.39
N PHE A 206 8.18 11.92 32.08
CA PHE A 206 9.04 12.97 31.52
C PHE A 206 8.17 14.21 31.30
N GLN A 207 8.31 15.19 32.18
CA GLN A 207 7.79 16.54 31.98
C GLN A 207 8.58 17.19 30.85
N GLY A 208 7.90 17.41 29.73
CA GLY A 208 8.32 18.33 28.69
C GLY A 208 7.08 19.14 28.30
N ASP A 209 7.07 20.40 28.71
CA ASP A 209 6.03 21.36 28.36
C ASP A 209 5.90 21.48 26.83
N VAL A 210 4.68 21.31 26.32
CA VAL A 210 4.32 21.72 24.96
C VAL A 210 3.02 22.52 25.07
N PRO A 211 3.00 23.81 24.68
CA PRO A 211 1.86 24.67 24.92
C PRO A 211 0.70 24.33 23.98
N ALA A 212 -0.50 24.41 24.54
CA ALA A 212 -1.77 24.37 23.84
C ALA A 212 -1.94 25.61 22.96
N THR A 213 -2.41 25.43 21.72
CA THR A 213 -3.52 26.18 21.09
C THR A 213 -3.63 25.80 19.61
N GLU A 214 -4.71 25.11 19.21
CA GLU A 214 -5.39 25.44 17.96
C GLU A 214 -6.92 25.33 18.18
N PRO A 215 -7.73 26.27 17.65
CA PRO A 215 -9.13 26.39 18.02
C PRO A 215 -10.02 25.43 17.23
N ARG A 216 -10.93 24.75 17.94
CA ARG A 216 -12.05 24.01 17.34
C ARG A 216 -13.07 25.00 16.78
N VAL A 217 -13.16 25.10 15.45
CA VAL A 217 -14.14 25.94 14.76
C VAL A 217 -15.36 25.10 14.38
N ASN A 218 -16.54 25.50 14.87
CA ASN A 218 -17.85 24.95 14.48
C ASN A 218 -18.12 25.19 12.97
N PRO A 219 -18.66 24.21 12.21
CA PRO A 219 -18.89 24.39 10.78
C PRO A 219 -20.19 25.14 10.53
N SER A 220 -20.09 26.36 10.03
CA SER A 220 -21.18 27.06 9.34
C SER A 220 -21.38 26.47 7.94
N ALA A 221 -22.61 26.52 7.42
CA ALA A 221 -23.04 25.97 6.12
C ALA A 221 -22.36 26.61 4.88
N GLY A 222 -21.37 27.49 5.08
CA GLY A 222 -20.53 28.09 4.04
C GLY A 222 -19.04 27.95 4.28
N SER A 223 -18.61 27.14 5.26
CA SER A 223 -17.18 26.93 5.52
C SER A 223 -16.51 26.16 4.34
N PRO A 224 -15.26 26.47 3.99
CA PRO A 224 -14.54 25.79 2.89
C PRO A 224 -14.48 24.27 3.04
N ASP A 225 -14.39 23.78 4.28
CA ASP A 225 -14.42 22.35 4.59
C ASP A 225 -15.80 21.71 4.34
N ALA A 226 -16.89 22.37 4.73
CA ALA A 226 -18.24 21.90 4.44
C ALA A 226 -18.51 21.85 2.93
N LEU A 227 -18.07 22.86 2.19
CA LEU A 227 -18.17 22.90 0.72
C LEU A 227 -17.35 21.79 0.06
N TYR A 228 -16.14 21.51 0.56
CA TYR A 228 -15.33 20.40 0.08
C TYR A 228 -16.01 19.05 0.33
N ARG A 229 -16.54 18.83 1.54
CA ARG A 229 -17.28 17.60 1.90
C ARG A 229 -18.54 17.42 1.05
N GLN A 230 -19.28 18.51 0.82
CA GLN A 230 -20.45 18.52 -0.07
C GLN A 230 -20.06 18.12 -1.51
N GLY A 231 -18.99 18.68 -2.06
CA GLY A 231 -18.50 18.32 -3.39
C GLY A 231 -18.13 16.84 -3.51
N VAL A 232 -17.49 16.27 -2.49
CA VAL A 232 -17.17 14.83 -2.45
C VAL A 232 -18.42 13.96 -2.44
N ALA A 233 -19.45 14.35 -1.68
CA ALA A 233 -20.73 13.64 -1.66
C ALA A 233 -21.44 13.69 -3.02
N LEU A 234 -21.57 14.88 -3.61
CA LEU A 234 -22.18 15.08 -4.93
C LEU A 234 -21.47 14.28 -6.04
N ARG A 235 -20.13 14.17 -6.00
CA ARG A 235 -19.37 13.35 -6.94
C ARG A 235 -19.73 11.86 -6.82
N LYS A 236 -19.91 11.34 -5.60
CA LYS A 236 -20.32 9.95 -5.36
C LYS A 236 -21.74 9.67 -5.88
N GLU A 237 -22.62 10.66 -5.82
CA GLU A 237 -23.96 10.61 -6.39
C GLU A 237 -23.99 10.75 -7.93
N GLY A 238 -22.83 10.95 -8.58
CA GLY A 238 -22.75 11.18 -10.03
C GLY A 238 -23.15 12.59 -10.47
N ARG A 239 -23.42 13.50 -9.52
CA ARG A 239 -23.79 14.91 -9.78
C ARG A 239 -22.55 15.76 -10.00
N PHE A 240 -21.79 15.43 -11.05
CA PHE A 240 -20.45 15.98 -11.26
C PHE A 240 -20.41 17.51 -11.43
N LYS A 241 -21.39 18.10 -12.11
CA LYS A 241 -21.45 19.56 -12.31
C LYS A 241 -21.59 20.33 -11.00
N GLU A 242 -22.47 19.85 -10.12
CA GLU A 242 -22.70 20.46 -8.81
C GLU A 242 -21.52 20.20 -7.86
N ALA A 243 -20.89 19.03 -7.98
CA ALA A 243 -19.65 18.73 -7.26
C ALA A 243 -18.53 19.71 -7.64
N ILE A 244 -18.38 20.02 -8.92
CA ILE A 244 -17.38 20.99 -9.42
C ILE A 244 -17.65 22.38 -8.87
N GLU A 245 -18.91 22.83 -8.81
CA GLU A 245 -19.26 24.12 -8.21
C GLU A 245 -18.93 24.19 -6.72
N ALA A 246 -19.22 23.12 -5.97
CA ALA A 246 -18.86 23.01 -4.56
C ALA A 246 -17.33 23.03 -4.35
N PHE A 247 -16.57 22.35 -5.21
CA PHE A 247 -15.11 22.37 -5.18
C PHE A 247 -14.54 23.73 -5.57
N ASP A 248 -15.10 24.41 -6.57
CA ASP A 248 -14.67 25.75 -6.98
C ASP A 248 -14.81 26.74 -5.82
N ARG A 249 -15.96 26.72 -5.14
CA ARG A 249 -16.18 27.53 -3.93
C ARG A 249 -15.22 27.15 -2.80
N ALA A 250 -14.93 25.86 -2.59
CA ALA A 250 -13.95 25.42 -1.60
C ALA A 250 -12.51 25.83 -1.93
N SER A 251 -12.18 25.94 -3.22
CA SER A 251 -10.82 26.25 -3.70
C SER A 251 -10.36 27.68 -3.38
N HIS A 252 -11.31 28.58 -3.09
CA HIS A 252 -11.02 29.95 -2.63
C HIS A 252 -10.26 29.97 -1.29
N ALA A 253 -10.32 28.89 -0.51
CA ALA A 253 -9.50 28.74 0.68
C ALA A 253 -8.16 28.05 0.34
N PRO A 254 -6.99 28.64 0.67
CA PRO A 254 -5.69 28.06 0.34
C PRO A 254 -5.48 26.62 0.85
N ALA A 255 -6.04 26.28 2.02
CA ALA A 255 -5.97 24.95 2.60
C ALA A 255 -6.70 23.86 1.78
N TYR A 256 -7.66 24.26 0.94
CA TYR A 256 -8.47 23.37 0.11
C TYR A 256 -8.22 23.53 -1.38
N SER A 257 -7.58 24.62 -1.84
CA SER A 257 -7.26 24.88 -3.26
C SER A 257 -6.71 23.63 -3.98
N PHE A 258 -5.61 23.06 -3.49
CA PHE A 258 -5.03 21.84 -4.07
C PHE A 258 -6.02 20.67 -4.12
N LYS A 259 -6.66 20.37 -2.98
CA LYS A 259 -7.55 19.20 -2.85
C LYS A 259 -8.79 19.35 -3.72
N ALA A 260 -9.34 20.55 -3.80
CA ALA A 260 -10.51 20.89 -4.59
C ALA A 260 -10.21 20.80 -6.09
N SER A 261 -9.12 21.42 -6.57
CA SER A 261 -8.72 21.34 -7.98
C SER A 261 -8.41 19.90 -8.41
N ALA A 262 -7.81 19.09 -7.54
CA ALA A 262 -7.59 17.66 -7.81
C ALA A 262 -8.91 16.88 -7.94
N GLN A 263 -9.89 17.13 -7.07
CA GLN A 263 -11.21 16.50 -7.17
C GLN A 263 -11.99 16.97 -8.40
N THR A 264 -11.89 18.25 -8.76
CA THR A 264 -12.45 18.79 -10.01
C THR A 264 -11.89 18.07 -11.24
N GLY A 265 -10.57 17.81 -11.28
CA GLY A 265 -9.96 17.02 -12.36
C GLY A 265 -10.48 15.59 -12.45
N LEU A 266 -10.76 14.96 -11.30
CA LEU A 266 -11.40 13.63 -11.26
C LEU A 266 -12.85 13.68 -11.77
N CYS A 267 -13.64 14.69 -11.38
CA CYS A 267 -15.00 14.87 -11.90
C CYS A 267 -15.00 14.98 -13.44
N TYR A 268 -14.12 15.80 -14.01
CA TYR A 268 -14.01 15.91 -15.46
C TYR A 268 -13.53 14.62 -16.13
N THR A 269 -12.69 13.83 -15.47
CA THR A 269 -12.27 12.52 -15.98
C THR A 269 -13.44 11.54 -16.04
N GLU A 270 -14.30 11.51 -15.02
CA GLU A 270 -15.51 10.67 -15.00
C GLU A 270 -16.58 11.16 -16.00
N MET A 271 -16.57 12.44 -16.36
CA MET A 271 -17.43 13.02 -17.39
C MET A 271 -16.89 12.84 -18.83
N ASP A 272 -15.76 12.15 -19.01
CA ASP A 272 -15.05 12.01 -20.30
C ASP A 272 -14.55 13.35 -20.90
N GLU A 273 -14.51 14.41 -20.09
CA GLU A 273 -14.05 15.76 -20.43
C GLU A 273 -12.53 15.88 -20.19
N HIS A 274 -11.74 15.12 -20.94
CA HIS A 274 -10.31 14.95 -20.67
C HIS A 274 -9.48 16.24 -20.72
N HIS A 275 -9.81 17.19 -21.61
CA HIS A 275 -9.11 18.47 -21.70
C HIS A 275 -9.35 19.36 -20.47
N ALA A 276 -10.58 19.37 -19.95
CA ALA A 276 -10.91 20.09 -18.72
C ALA A 276 -10.25 19.44 -17.49
N ALA A 277 -10.19 18.10 -17.47
CA ALA A 277 -9.49 17.36 -16.42
C ALA A 277 -7.99 17.70 -16.36
N ILE A 278 -7.30 17.73 -17.52
CA ILE A 278 -5.89 18.12 -17.62
C ILE A 278 -5.66 19.52 -17.04
N LYS A 279 -6.51 20.49 -17.41
CA LYS A 279 -6.42 21.86 -16.90
C LYS A 279 -6.55 21.90 -15.37
N ALA A 280 -7.56 21.22 -14.81
CA ALA A 280 -7.80 21.18 -13.37
C ALA A 280 -6.65 20.52 -12.59
N PHE A 281 -6.07 19.43 -13.11
CA PHE A 281 -4.89 18.81 -12.48
C PHE A 281 -3.64 19.69 -12.56
N ARG A 282 -3.43 20.39 -13.68
CA ARG A 282 -2.33 21.37 -13.78
C ARG A 282 -2.49 22.50 -12.77
N THR A 283 -3.71 23.04 -12.62
CA THR A 283 -4.01 24.05 -11.59
C THR A 283 -3.68 23.54 -10.19
N ALA A 284 -4.06 22.31 -9.86
CA ALA A 284 -3.70 21.72 -8.57
C ALA A 284 -2.19 21.64 -8.34
N LEU A 285 -1.40 21.35 -9.38
CA LEU A 285 0.06 21.17 -9.27
C LEU A 285 0.87 22.48 -9.28
N ILE A 286 0.24 23.62 -9.58
CA ILE A 286 0.87 24.95 -9.45
C ILE A 286 1.01 25.34 -7.98
N GLU A 287 0.10 24.88 -7.13
CA GLU A 287 0.05 25.21 -5.70
C GLU A 287 1.10 24.42 -4.90
N GLN A 288 2.05 25.14 -4.29
CA GLN A 288 3.23 24.53 -3.63
C GLN A 288 2.99 24.00 -2.20
N SER A 289 1.75 24.04 -1.70
CA SER A 289 1.41 23.73 -0.31
C SER A 289 1.03 22.25 -0.05
N ALA A 290 1.06 21.39 -1.08
CA ALA A 290 0.55 20.03 -0.97
C ALA A 290 1.59 19.01 -0.49
N PRO A 291 1.19 18.02 0.34
CA PRO A 291 2.09 16.97 0.77
C PRO A 291 2.53 16.09 -0.41
N ARG A 292 3.80 15.68 -0.40
CA ARG A 292 4.47 15.01 -1.52
C ARG A 292 3.74 13.77 -2.02
N ASN A 293 3.09 13.01 -1.14
CA ASN A 293 2.31 11.82 -1.48
C ASN A 293 1.04 12.13 -2.29
N GLU A 294 0.34 13.22 -1.98
CA GLU A 294 -0.84 13.66 -2.73
C GLU A 294 -0.45 14.24 -4.09
N VAL A 295 0.66 14.97 -4.17
CA VAL A 295 1.21 15.47 -5.44
C VAL A 295 1.50 14.33 -6.41
N ILE A 296 2.09 13.22 -5.94
CA ILE A 296 2.37 12.04 -6.78
C ILE A 296 1.07 11.41 -7.31
N LYS A 297 0.01 11.34 -6.49
CA LYS A 297 -1.30 10.84 -6.94
C LYS A 297 -1.89 11.70 -8.04
N VAL A 298 -1.86 13.03 -7.88
CA VAL A 298 -2.37 13.98 -8.89
C VAL A 298 -1.54 13.92 -10.19
N GLN A 299 -0.21 13.84 -10.10
CA GLN A 299 0.66 13.65 -11.27
C GLN A 299 0.34 12.37 -12.02
N TYR A 300 0.01 11.28 -11.31
CA TYR A 300 -0.39 10.02 -11.93
C TYR A 300 -1.74 10.14 -12.65
N PHE A 301 -2.72 10.80 -12.05
CA PHE A 301 -4.02 11.02 -12.69
C PHE A 301 -3.86 11.89 -13.95
N LEU A 302 -3.09 12.99 -13.86
CA LEU A 302 -2.75 13.81 -15.02
C LEU A 302 -2.07 13.01 -16.14
N ALA A 303 -1.07 12.19 -15.80
CA ALA A 303 -0.36 11.36 -16.78
C ALA A 303 -1.29 10.36 -17.48
N ARG A 304 -2.25 9.78 -16.74
CA ARG A 304 -3.25 8.88 -17.31
C ARG A 304 -4.22 9.58 -18.25
N THR A 305 -4.66 10.79 -17.89
CA THR A 305 -5.56 11.59 -18.73
C THR A 305 -4.82 12.08 -19.99
N LEU A 306 -3.53 12.42 -19.89
CA LEU A 306 -2.72 12.76 -21.07
C LEU A 306 -2.51 11.55 -21.99
N GLU A 307 -2.27 10.37 -21.41
CA GLU A 307 -2.16 9.11 -22.16
C GLU A 307 -3.46 8.78 -22.91
N SER A 308 -4.64 9.06 -22.33
CA SER A 308 -5.93 8.81 -23.02
C SER A 308 -6.21 9.78 -24.16
N VAL A 309 -5.69 11.01 -24.09
CA VAL A 309 -5.81 12.02 -25.16
C VAL A 309 -4.76 11.83 -26.25
N GLY A 310 -3.73 11.00 -26.01
CA GLY A 310 -2.65 10.73 -26.97
C GLY A 310 -1.41 11.61 -26.79
N GLU A 311 -1.35 12.41 -25.73
CA GLU A 311 -0.20 13.25 -25.35
C GLU A 311 0.88 12.40 -24.64
N VAL A 312 1.46 11.46 -25.39
CA VAL A 312 2.33 10.39 -24.88
C VAL A 312 3.63 10.92 -24.27
N GLU A 313 4.23 11.95 -24.87
CA GLU A 313 5.52 12.52 -24.44
C GLU A 313 5.43 13.17 -23.04
N GLU A 314 4.38 13.95 -22.81
CA GLU A 314 4.15 14.61 -21.52
C GLU A 314 3.77 13.58 -20.45
N ALA A 315 2.91 12.60 -20.79
CA ALA A 315 2.56 11.51 -19.89
C ALA A 315 3.80 10.70 -19.46
N ALA A 316 4.69 10.37 -20.39
CA ALA A 316 5.93 9.65 -20.10
C ALA A 316 6.84 10.45 -19.15
N THR A 317 6.96 11.76 -19.36
CA THR A 317 7.75 12.65 -18.49
C THR A 317 7.21 12.67 -17.06
N LEU A 318 5.89 12.73 -16.90
CA LEU A 318 5.23 12.66 -15.59
C LEU A 318 5.44 11.31 -14.90
N TYR A 319 5.30 10.20 -15.64
CA TYR A 319 5.57 8.88 -15.09
C TYR A 319 7.03 8.73 -14.65
N GLN A 320 8.00 9.22 -15.44
CA GLN A 320 9.41 9.23 -15.05
C GLN A 320 9.65 10.03 -13.77
N ARG A 321 9.00 11.19 -13.62
CA ARG A 321 9.07 12.00 -12.39
C ARG A 321 8.52 11.23 -11.19
N ILE A 322 7.42 10.52 -11.35
CA ILE A 322 6.82 9.70 -10.29
C ILE A 322 7.78 8.57 -9.89
N VAL A 323 8.32 7.81 -10.85
CA VAL A 323 9.25 6.69 -10.58
C VAL A 323 10.52 7.17 -9.86
N ARG A 324 11.05 8.35 -10.20
CA ARG A 324 12.21 8.94 -9.50
C ARG A 324 11.94 9.19 -8.01
N ILE A 325 10.69 9.49 -7.65
CA ILE A 325 10.30 9.81 -6.27
C ILE A 325 9.82 8.55 -5.53
N SER A 326 9.03 7.72 -6.21
CA SER A 326 8.43 6.50 -5.67
C SER A 326 8.46 5.42 -6.75
N PRO A 327 9.54 4.62 -6.81
CA PRO A 327 9.74 3.60 -7.86
C PRO A 327 8.67 2.51 -7.90
N THR A 328 7.98 2.28 -6.78
CA THR A 328 6.93 1.25 -6.62
C THR A 328 5.51 1.82 -6.74
N PHE A 329 5.35 3.08 -7.18
CA PHE A 329 4.04 3.71 -7.28
C PHE A 329 3.23 3.15 -8.45
N LYS A 330 2.24 2.30 -8.14
CA LYS A 330 1.27 1.72 -9.10
C LYS A 330 1.97 1.04 -10.29
N ASP A 331 1.44 1.22 -11.50
CA ASP A 331 1.92 0.64 -12.76
C ASP A 331 2.86 1.56 -13.55
N THR A 332 3.41 2.61 -12.94
CA THR A 332 4.17 3.67 -13.63
C THR A 332 5.39 3.14 -14.39
N ALA A 333 6.15 2.19 -13.82
CA ALA A 333 7.29 1.56 -14.51
C ALA A 333 6.87 0.77 -15.77
N ALA A 334 5.76 0.03 -15.69
CA ALA A 334 5.22 -0.70 -16.83
C ALA A 334 4.67 0.24 -17.91
N ARG A 335 4.06 1.36 -17.51
CA ARG A 335 3.56 2.41 -18.41
C ARG A 335 4.69 3.11 -19.17
N ILE A 336 5.78 3.48 -18.49
CA ILE A 336 6.95 4.06 -19.16
C ILE A 336 7.46 3.12 -20.24
N LYS A 337 7.62 1.82 -19.93
CA LYS A 337 8.06 0.81 -20.90
C LYS A 337 7.10 0.67 -22.10
N ARG A 338 5.80 0.88 -21.89
CA ARG A 338 4.78 0.83 -22.95
C ARG A 338 4.83 2.07 -23.84
N LEU A 339 5.05 3.24 -23.25
CA LEU A 339 5.02 4.53 -23.97
C LEU A 339 6.34 4.83 -24.68
N THR A 340 7.47 4.25 -24.26
CA THR A 340 8.78 4.40 -24.92
C THR A 340 9.03 3.38 -26.04
N VAL A 341 8.16 2.38 -26.20
CA VAL A 341 8.26 1.37 -27.27
C VAL A 341 7.10 1.57 -28.25
N PRO A 342 7.35 1.94 -29.52
CA PRO A 342 6.26 2.15 -30.47
C PRO A 342 5.49 0.84 -30.72
N PRO A 343 4.16 0.88 -30.94
CA PRO A 343 3.35 -0.32 -31.05
C PRO A 343 3.74 -1.13 -32.30
N LYS A 344 4.17 -2.39 -32.12
CA LYS A 344 4.31 -3.36 -33.22
C LYS A 344 2.91 -3.78 -33.70
N PRO A 345 2.66 -3.86 -35.02
CA PRO A 345 1.40 -4.38 -35.51
C PRO A 345 1.27 -5.87 -35.17
N LEU A 346 0.07 -6.25 -34.76
CA LEU A 346 -0.31 -7.62 -34.44
C LEU A 346 -0.12 -8.53 -35.67
N LYS A 347 0.89 -9.40 -35.65
CA LYS A 347 0.96 -10.58 -36.51
C LYS A 347 1.38 -11.83 -35.74
N ASN A 348 0.48 -12.81 -35.85
CA ASN A 348 0.52 -14.24 -35.56
C ASN A 348 1.86 -14.90 -35.14
N ARG A 349 1.74 -15.66 -34.04
CA ARG A 349 2.39 -16.94 -33.72
C ARG A 349 3.54 -17.38 -34.66
N LYS A 350 4.77 -17.36 -34.12
CA LYS A 350 5.75 -18.45 -34.25
C LYS A 350 6.75 -18.36 -33.09
N ARG A 351 7.09 -19.52 -32.54
CA ARG A 351 8.11 -19.74 -31.50
C ARG A 351 9.42 -19.05 -31.89
N SER A 352 10.01 -18.30 -30.96
CA SER A 352 11.46 -18.09 -30.93
C SER A 352 11.93 -18.06 -29.47
N VAL A 353 12.76 -19.05 -29.15
CA VAL A 353 13.65 -19.06 -27.99
C VAL A 353 14.51 -17.79 -28.03
N GLY A 354 14.61 -17.08 -26.91
CA GLY A 354 15.35 -15.83 -26.81
C GLY A 354 15.90 -15.62 -25.40
N THR A 355 17.10 -16.15 -25.19
CA THR A 355 18.17 -15.66 -24.29
C THR A 355 17.72 -14.85 -23.06
N ASN A 356 17.57 -15.55 -21.93
CA ASN A 356 17.43 -14.94 -20.61
C ASN A 356 18.70 -14.16 -20.24
N GLY A 357 18.55 -12.84 -20.04
CA GLY A 357 19.56 -12.02 -19.38
C GLY A 357 19.57 -12.36 -17.90
N SER A 358 20.68 -12.94 -17.44
CA SER A 358 20.92 -13.37 -16.06
C SER A 358 20.69 -12.22 -15.05
N TRP A 359 19.69 -12.40 -14.19
CA TRP A 359 19.34 -11.55 -13.04
C TRP A 359 20.52 -11.36 -12.07
N PHE A 360 21.49 -12.27 -12.06
CA PHE A 360 22.73 -12.16 -11.32
C PHE A 360 23.47 -10.85 -11.62
N ASN A 361 23.44 -10.39 -12.88
CA ASN A 361 24.02 -9.09 -13.25
C ASN A 361 23.30 -7.91 -12.57
N HIS A 362 21.97 -7.98 -12.42
CA HIS A 362 21.20 -6.91 -11.78
C HIS A 362 21.34 -6.91 -10.25
N VAL A 363 21.44 -8.09 -9.63
CA VAL A 363 21.77 -8.22 -8.20
C VAL A 363 23.18 -7.71 -7.94
N LEU A 364 24.14 -8.01 -8.81
CA LEU A 364 25.50 -7.53 -8.67
C LEU A 364 25.68 -6.06 -8.98
N GLU A 365 24.93 -5.48 -9.93
CA GLU A 365 24.87 -4.04 -10.09
C GLU A 365 24.32 -3.35 -8.83
N SER A 366 23.27 -3.92 -8.23
CA SER A 366 22.68 -3.41 -6.98
C SER A 366 23.63 -3.57 -5.78
N LEU A 367 24.35 -4.69 -5.70
CA LEU A 367 25.35 -4.94 -4.66
C LEU A 367 26.62 -4.10 -4.87
N HIS A 368 27.04 -3.85 -6.11
CA HIS A 368 28.19 -3.00 -6.43
C HIS A 368 27.89 -1.53 -6.09
N GLN A 369 26.65 -1.07 -6.25
CA GLN A 369 26.21 0.23 -5.71
C GLN A 369 26.29 0.26 -4.18
N LEU A 370 25.90 -0.82 -3.50
CA LEU A 370 25.96 -0.91 -2.03
C LEU A 370 27.40 -1.01 -1.48
N ILE A 371 28.30 -1.68 -2.21
CA ILE A 371 29.72 -1.84 -1.88
C ILE A 371 30.51 -0.58 -2.23
N GLY A 372 30.10 0.15 -3.28
CA GLY A 372 30.73 1.39 -3.73
C GLY A 372 30.36 2.63 -2.92
N SER A 373 29.20 2.65 -2.24
CA SER A 373 28.74 3.82 -1.47
C SER A 373 29.32 3.94 -0.05
N ARG A 374 30.30 3.10 0.31
CA ARG A 374 31.03 3.14 1.60
C ARG A 374 32.53 3.35 1.42
N ARG A 375 32.91 4.26 0.53
CA ARG A 375 34.25 4.88 0.55
C ARG A 375 34.16 6.29 1.09
#